data_AF-A0A6M6JIW7-F1
#
_entry.id   AF-A0A6M6JIW7-F1
#
_cell.length_a   1.000
_cell.length_b   1.000
_cell.length_c   1.000
_cell.angle_alpha   90.00
_cell.angle_beta   90.00
_cell.angle_gamma   90.00
#
_symmetry.space_group_name_H-M   'P 1'
#
loop_
_entity.id
_entity.type
_entity.pdbx_description
1 polymer ?
#
loop_
_entity_poly.entity_id
_entity_poly.type
_entity_poly.pdbx_seq_one_letter_code
_entity_poly.pdbx_strand_id
1 'polypeptide(L)'
;MPPDPLVTTHVHTDGPIPGPHSLLTLTSAAHTGGGVLISTFSANVRELPGATLHPGALSHWRSRADDWLHSRRASRPPALAMTDYARWIDQFPGAVYVADPARTDHLFVYWYLQRYTGRWPFAGTLLDAAVHSRLECSALCSLTGCRAPHAAPLAATS
;
A
#
# COMPACT_ATOMS: atom_id res chain seq x y z
N MET A 1 17.84 0.35 22.90
CA MET A 1 17.67 0.81 21.51
C MET A 1 16.19 1.13 21.36
N PRO A 2 15.79 2.33 20.90
CA PRO A 2 14.38 2.55 20.59
C PRO A 2 13.95 1.50 19.53
N PRO A 3 12.66 1.12 19.47
CA PRO A 3 12.21 0.14 18.49
C PRO A 3 12.56 0.61 17.08
N ASP A 4 12.94 -0.33 16.22
CA ASP A 4 13.27 -0.04 14.83
C ASP A 4 12.13 0.74 14.14
N PRO A 5 12.44 1.59 13.13
CA PRO A 5 11.41 2.31 12.39
C PRO A 5 10.31 1.38 11.88
N LEU A 6 9.06 1.79 12.04
CA LEU A 6 7.89 1.01 11.62
C LEU A 6 7.34 1.57 10.33
N VAL A 7 7.14 0.71 9.33
CA VAL A 7 6.63 1.12 8.02
C VAL A 7 5.30 0.46 7.75
N THR A 8 4.27 1.25 7.50
CA THR A 8 2.96 0.79 7.02
C THR A 8 2.78 1.13 5.55
N THR A 9 1.86 0.43 4.89
CA THR A 9 1.45 0.77 3.53
C THR A 9 -0.06 0.74 3.41
N HIS A 10 -0.57 1.49 2.44
CA HIS A 10 -1.92 1.42 1.93
C HIS A 10 -1.86 1.32 0.42
N VAL A 11 -2.57 0.36 -0.17
CA VAL A 11 -2.53 0.13 -1.62
C VAL A 11 -3.92 0.12 -2.23
N HIS A 12 -3.97 0.33 -3.55
CA HIS A 12 -5.14 -0.02 -4.35
C HIS A 12 -4.72 -0.91 -5.51
N THR A 13 -5.58 -1.85 -5.85
CA THR A 13 -5.29 -2.91 -6.81
C THR A 13 -6.47 -3.09 -7.77
N ASP A 14 -6.21 -3.76 -8.89
CA ASP A 14 -7.27 -4.17 -9.83
C ASP A 14 -7.77 -5.61 -9.55
N GLY A 15 -7.45 -6.18 -8.37
CA GLY A 15 -7.94 -7.48 -7.95
C GLY A 15 -7.31 -8.03 -6.66
N PRO A 16 -7.67 -9.25 -6.25
CA PRO A 16 -7.38 -9.77 -4.91
C PRO A 16 -5.94 -10.27 -4.69
N ILE A 17 -5.21 -10.64 -5.74
CA ILE A 17 -3.86 -11.21 -5.64
C ILE A 17 -2.89 -10.63 -6.70
N PRO A 18 -1.61 -10.45 -6.37
CA PRO A 18 -0.64 -9.93 -7.34
C PRO A 18 -0.29 -10.94 -8.43
N GLY A 19 0.05 -10.45 -9.62
CA GLY A 19 0.42 -11.26 -10.78
C GLY A 19 -0.69 -11.29 -11.81
N PRO A 20 -1.83 -11.97 -11.56
CA PRO A 20 -3.03 -11.83 -12.38
C PRO A 20 -3.64 -10.42 -12.32
N HIS A 21 -3.36 -9.70 -11.22
CA HIS A 21 -3.86 -8.35 -10.95
C HIS A 21 -2.70 -7.41 -10.59
N SER A 22 -2.90 -6.12 -10.85
CA SER A 22 -1.92 -5.05 -10.68
C SER A 22 -2.10 -4.29 -9.37
N LEU A 23 -0.96 -3.84 -8.84
CA LEU A 23 -0.87 -2.75 -7.89
C LEU A 23 -1.01 -1.44 -8.69
N LEU A 24 -1.98 -0.62 -8.32
CA LEU A 24 -2.29 0.65 -9.02
C LEU A 24 -1.76 1.85 -8.27
N THR A 25 -1.86 1.84 -6.94
CA THR A 25 -1.29 2.89 -6.09
C THR A 25 -0.62 2.28 -4.87
N LEU A 26 0.49 2.89 -4.47
CA LEU A 26 1.23 2.58 -3.26
C LEU A 26 1.37 3.87 -2.46
N THR A 27 0.94 3.84 -1.21
CA THR A 27 1.23 4.86 -0.21
C THR A 27 1.92 4.18 0.95
N SER A 28 2.98 4.76 1.48
CA SER A 28 3.72 4.24 2.62
C SER A 28 4.14 5.35 3.56
N ALA A 29 4.23 5.02 4.84
CA ALA A 29 4.67 5.94 5.89
C ALA A 29 5.63 5.24 6.84
N ALA A 30 6.78 5.87 7.06
CA ALA A 30 7.77 5.44 8.05
C ALA A 30 7.53 6.21 9.34
N HIS A 31 7.49 5.50 10.46
CA HIS A 31 7.29 6.04 11.80
C HIS A 31 8.44 5.62 12.72
N THR A 32 8.70 6.40 13.76
CA THR A 32 9.54 5.94 14.87
C THR A 32 8.85 4.79 15.60
N GLY A 33 9.58 4.03 16.42
CA GLY A 33 8.97 3.03 17.30
C GLY A 33 7.91 3.59 18.28
N GLY A 34 7.92 4.90 18.53
CA GLY A 34 6.89 5.60 19.29
C GLY A 34 5.66 6.03 18.47
N GLY A 35 5.67 5.79 17.15
CA GLY A 35 4.58 6.13 16.25
C GLY A 35 4.62 7.55 15.67
N VAL A 36 5.75 8.27 15.80
CA VAL A 36 5.90 9.61 15.19
C VAL A 36 6.26 9.47 13.72
N LEU A 37 5.52 10.13 12.83
CA LEU A 37 5.79 10.14 11.38
C LEU A 37 7.18 10.73 11.08
N ILE A 38 7.98 10.00 10.30
CA ILE A 38 9.32 10.40 9.85
C ILE A 38 9.26 10.87 8.39
N SER A 39 8.69 10.05 7.52
CA SER A 39 8.67 10.27 6.07
C SER A 39 7.53 9.50 5.43
N THR A 40 7.17 9.89 4.20
CA THR A 40 6.17 9.21 3.39
C THR A 40 6.69 8.94 1.99
N PHE A 41 6.11 7.92 1.35
CA PHE A 41 6.33 7.61 -0.06
C PHE A 41 4.98 7.38 -0.73
N SER A 42 4.82 7.87 -1.96
CA SER A 42 3.66 7.53 -2.78
C SER A 42 4.02 7.37 -4.24
N ALA A 43 3.32 6.45 -4.91
CA ALA A 43 3.43 6.24 -6.34
C ALA A 43 2.14 5.69 -6.92
N ASN A 44 1.78 6.20 -8.09
CA ASN A 44 0.89 5.50 -9.03
C ASN A 44 1.73 4.53 -9.86
N VAL A 45 1.26 3.29 -9.98
CA VAL A 45 1.98 2.19 -10.61
C VAL A 45 1.19 1.73 -11.84
N ARG A 46 1.88 1.62 -12.97
CA ARG A 46 1.28 1.11 -14.21
C ARG A 46 0.99 -0.39 -14.08
N GLU A 47 -0.06 -0.86 -14.72
CA GLU A 47 -0.48 -2.26 -14.70
C GLU A 47 0.60 -3.18 -15.24
N LEU A 48 0.53 -4.43 -14.78
CA LEU A 48 1.36 -5.49 -15.32
C LEU A 48 0.89 -5.84 -16.73
N PRO A 49 1.83 -6.11 -17.67
CA PRO A 49 1.47 -6.74 -18.92
C PRO A 49 0.75 -8.06 -18.67
N GLY A 50 -0.46 -8.21 -19.23
CA GLY A 50 -1.28 -9.42 -19.11
C GLY A 50 -2.09 -9.55 -17.82
N ALA A 51 -1.98 -8.61 -16.88
CA ALA A 51 -2.92 -8.55 -15.76
C ALA A 51 -4.30 -8.10 -16.26
N THR A 52 -5.35 -8.55 -15.57
CA THR A 52 -6.74 -8.26 -15.92
C THR A 52 -7.47 -7.69 -14.72
N LEU A 53 -8.47 -6.84 -14.96
CA LEU A 53 -9.28 -6.27 -13.89
C LEU A 53 -10.27 -7.32 -13.36
N HIS A 54 -10.19 -7.62 -12.06
CA HIS A 54 -11.12 -8.53 -11.39
C HIS A 54 -12.54 -7.95 -11.38
N PRO A 55 -13.60 -8.76 -11.59
CA PRO A 55 -14.99 -8.26 -11.59
C PRO A 55 -15.39 -7.52 -10.31
N GLY A 56 -14.94 -8.01 -9.15
CA GLY A 56 -15.19 -7.34 -7.87
C GLY A 56 -14.50 -5.97 -7.78
N ALA A 57 -13.27 -5.86 -8.30
CA ALA A 57 -12.56 -4.58 -8.36
C ALA A 57 -13.21 -3.64 -9.36
N LEU A 58 -13.68 -4.13 -10.51
CA LEU A 58 -14.42 -3.34 -11.50
C LEU A 58 -15.66 -2.69 -10.87
N SER A 59 -16.45 -3.45 -10.11
CA SER A 59 -17.63 -2.92 -9.43
C SER A 59 -17.28 -1.78 -8.46
N HIS A 60 -16.18 -1.93 -7.71
CA HIS A 60 -15.67 -0.89 -6.81
C HIS A 60 -15.13 0.34 -7.54
N TRP A 61 -14.37 0.16 -8.61
CA TRP A 61 -13.80 1.28 -9.37
C TRP A 61 -14.86 2.05 -10.16
N ARG A 62 -15.95 1.41 -10.57
CA ARG A 62 -17.09 2.08 -11.22
C ARG A 62 -17.75 3.12 -10.32
N SER A 63 -17.85 2.87 -9.00
CA SER A 63 -18.38 3.86 -8.06
C SER A 63 -17.36 4.94 -7.69
N ARG A 64 -16.09 4.77 -8.09
CA ARG A 64 -14.97 5.67 -7.78
C ARG A 64 -14.19 6.07 -9.04
N ALA A 65 -14.91 6.50 -10.08
CA ALA A 65 -14.33 6.78 -11.39
C ALA A 65 -13.21 7.86 -11.36
N ASP A 66 -13.35 8.89 -10.52
CA ASP A 66 -12.32 9.93 -10.37
C ASP A 66 -11.04 9.39 -9.73
N ASP A 67 -11.17 8.52 -8.72
CA ASP A 67 -10.04 7.86 -8.08
C ASP A 67 -9.38 6.86 -9.05
N TRP A 68 -10.19 6.16 -9.86
CA TRP A 68 -9.67 5.33 -10.94
C TRP A 68 -8.80 6.16 -11.87
N LEU A 69 -9.33 7.27 -12.42
CA LEU A 69 -8.55 8.17 -13.29
C LEU A 69 -7.31 8.72 -12.58
N HIS A 70 -7.42 9.08 -11.30
CA HIS A 70 -6.30 9.59 -10.51
C HIS A 70 -5.18 8.54 -10.39
N SER A 71 -5.51 7.27 -10.16
CA SER A 71 -4.53 6.18 -10.08
C SER A 71 -3.71 6.01 -11.37
N ARG A 72 -4.22 6.50 -12.51
CA ARG A 72 -3.55 6.41 -13.82
C ARG A 72 -2.65 7.59 -14.11
N ARG A 73 -2.90 8.75 -13.47
CA ARG A 73 -2.16 9.99 -13.71
C ARG A 73 -0.71 9.82 -13.28
N ALA A 74 0.21 10.19 -14.17
CA ALA A 74 1.65 10.07 -13.95
C ALA A 74 2.08 8.66 -13.46
N SER A 75 1.36 7.61 -13.86
CA SER A 75 1.68 6.24 -13.45
C SER A 75 3.05 5.82 -13.98
N ARG A 76 3.84 5.26 -13.07
CA ARG A 76 5.22 4.88 -13.32
C ARG A 76 5.32 3.39 -13.66
N PRO A 77 6.27 2.99 -14.52
CA PRO A 77 6.58 1.57 -14.71
C PRO A 77 6.87 0.88 -13.36
N PRO A 78 6.35 -0.33 -13.11
CA PRO A 78 6.53 -1.03 -11.84
C PRO A 78 7.99 -1.14 -11.40
N ALA A 79 8.90 -1.45 -12.32
CA ALA A 79 10.33 -1.58 -12.02
C ALA A 79 10.92 -0.29 -11.42
N LEU A 80 10.58 0.86 -12.01
CA LEU A 80 11.06 2.16 -11.52
C LEU A 80 10.42 2.53 -10.18
N ALA A 81 9.11 2.32 -10.04
CA ALA A 81 8.40 2.60 -8.79
C ALA A 81 8.93 1.77 -7.62
N MET A 82 9.15 0.47 -7.83
CA MET A 82 9.65 -0.43 -6.79
C MET A 82 11.12 -0.20 -6.45
N THR A 83 11.95 0.15 -7.44
CA THR A 83 13.36 0.52 -7.19
C THR A 83 13.44 1.77 -6.33
N ASP A 84 12.63 2.79 -6.62
CA ASP A 84 12.59 4.01 -5.82
C ASP A 84 12.00 3.78 -4.43
N TYR A 85 10.98 2.92 -4.32
CA TYR A 85 10.41 2.55 -3.04
C TYR A 85 11.43 1.82 -2.16
N ALA A 86 12.17 0.85 -2.72
CA ALA A 86 13.24 0.16 -2.01
C ALA A 86 14.34 1.13 -1.56
N ARG A 87 14.74 2.08 -2.42
CA ARG A 87 15.72 3.12 -2.07
C ARG A 87 15.21 4.05 -0.96
N TRP A 88 13.91 4.35 -0.94
CA TRP A 88 13.31 5.12 0.14
C TRP A 88 13.36 4.34 1.46
N ILE A 89 13.07 3.04 1.46
CA ILE A 89 13.16 2.17 2.64
C ILE A 89 14.59 2.07 3.17
N ASP A 90 15.59 2.00 2.28
CA ASP A 90 17.01 1.91 2.67
C ASP A 90 17.49 3.13 3.50
N GLN A 91 16.73 4.23 3.54
CA GLN A 91 17.00 5.39 4.40
C GLN A 91 16.66 5.12 5.88
N PHE A 92 16.01 4.01 6.20
CA PHE A 92 15.58 3.62 7.54
C PHE A 92 16.20 2.26 7.91
N PRO A 93 17.50 2.22 8.29
CA PRO A 93 18.15 0.98 8.70
C PRO A 93 17.37 0.27 9.82
N GLY A 94 17.18 -1.04 9.67
CA GLY A 94 16.42 -1.85 10.63
C GLY A 94 14.90 -1.80 10.47
N ALA A 95 14.36 -1.01 9.53
CA ALA A 95 12.91 -0.84 9.41
C ALA A 95 12.14 -2.16 9.33
N VAL A 96 11.06 -2.23 10.11
CA VAL A 96 10.13 -3.36 10.15
C VAL A 96 8.85 -2.99 9.43
N TYR A 97 8.45 -3.82 8.48
CA TYR A 97 7.16 -3.67 7.83
C TYR A 97 6.05 -4.12 8.78
N VAL A 98 5.03 -3.30 9.01
CA VAL A 98 3.86 -3.65 9.80
C VAL A 98 2.72 -4.00 8.87
N ALA A 99 2.18 -5.22 8.99
CA ALA A 99 1.07 -5.71 8.19
C ALA A 99 -0.17 -5.95 9.05
N ASP A 100 -1.33 -5.63 8.49
CA ASP A 100 -2.61 -6.21 8.90
C ASP A 100 -2.86 -7.48 8.07
N PRO A 101 -2.88 -8.69 8.68
CA PRO A 101 -3.11 -9.95 7.95
C PRO A 101 -4.46 -10.04 7.25
N ALA A 102 -5.45 -9.22 7.65
CA ALA A 102 -6.75 -9.16 6.98
C ALA A 102 -6.72 -8.33 5.69
N ARG A 103 -5.65 -7.57 5.44
CA ARG A 103 -5.47 -6.73 4.25
C ARG A 103 -4.51 -7.38 3.25
N THR A 104 -4.70 -7.07 1.97
CA THR A 104 -3.88 -7.63 0.89
C THR A 104 -2.61 -6.82 0.60
N ASP A 105 -2.43 -5.68 1.27
CA ASP A 105 -1.35 -4.72 1.04
C ASP A 105 0.03 -5.38 1.06
N HIS A 106 0.32 -6.16 2.12
CA HIS A 106 1.57 -6.91 2.26
C HIS A 106 1.81 -7.87 1.08
N LEU A 107 0.77 -8.56 0.60
CA LEU A 107 0.92 -9.52 -0.50
C LEU A 107 1.38 -8.82 -1.79
N PHE A 108 0.75 -7.69 -2.13
CA PHE A 108 1.12 -6.91 -3.31
C PHE A 108 2.50 -6.29 -3.15
N VAL A 109 2.77 -5.65 -2.02
CA VAL A 109 4.07 -5.00 -1.78
C VAL A 109 5.21 -6.00 -1.81
N TYR A 110 5.07 -7.13 -1.11
CA TYR A 110 6.05 -8.21 -1.11
C TYR A 110 6.30 -8.75 -2.51
N TRP A 111 5.25 -9.11 -3.25
CA TRP A 111 5.38 -9.67 -4.59
C TRP A 111 6.04 -8.68 -5.57
N TYR A 112 5.66 -7.40 -5.53
CA TYR A 112 6.21 -6.39 -6.43
C TYR A 112 7.68 -6.10 -6.12
N LEU A 113 8.06 -5.97 -4.85
CA LEU A 113 9.45 -5.81 -4.46
C LEU A 113 10.26 -7.04 -4.88
N GLN A 114 9.80 -8.26 -4.59
CA GLN A 114 10.51 -9.47 -4.98
C GLN A 114 10.70 -9.57 -6.51
N ARG A 115 9.66 -9.23 -7.29
CA ARG A 115 9.71 -9.28 -8.75
C ARG A 115 10.65 -8.24 -9.37
N TYR A 116 10.66 -7.01 -8.85
CA TYR A 116 11.32 -5.88 -9.52
C TYR A 116 12.63 -5.45 -8.89
N THR A 117 12.89 -5.81 -7.64
CA THR A 117 14.14 -5.49 -6.92
C THR A 117 14.86 -6.74 -6.43
N GLY A 118 14.22 -7.92 -6.48
CA GLY A 118 14.81 -9.19 -6.08
C GLY A 118 14.96 -9.37 -4.58
N ARG A 119 14.46 -8.43 -3.75
CA ARG A 119 14.64 -8.46 -2.30
C ARG A 119 13.46 -7.89 -1.53
N TRP A 120 13.38 -8.29 -0.27
CA TRP A 120 12.61 -7.61 0.78
C TRP A 120 13.54 -6.62 1.52
N PRO A 121 13.36 -5.30 1.37
CA PRO A 121 14.26 -4.29 1.93
C PRO A 121 14.06 -4.03 3.44
N PHE A 122 13.15 -4.75 4.09
CA PHE A 122 12.87 -4.61 5.53
C PHE A 122 13.61 -5.68 6.34
N ALA A 123 13.94 -5.36 7.59
CA ALA A 123 14.58 -6.30 8.51
C ALA A 123 13.65 -7.44 8.94
N GLY A 124 12.33 -7.21 8.87
CA GLY A 124 11.31 -8.20 9.17
C GLY A 124 9.91 -7.70 8.86
N THR A 125 8.94 -8.58 9.11
CA THR A 125 7.51 -8.29 8.95
C THR A 125 6.81 -8.57 10.29
N LEU A 126 6.18 -7.54 10.85
CA LEU A 126 5.32 -7.63 12.03
C LEU A 126 3.87 -7.78 11.58
N LEU A 127 3.24 -8.89 11.96
CA LEU A 127 1.82 -9.15 11.71
C LEU A 127 1.00 -8.68 12.92
N ASP A 128 0.60 -7.41 12.92
CA ASP A 128 -0.13 -6.80 14.03
C ASP A 128 -1.12 -5.74 13.51
N ALA A 129 -2.40 -6.11 13.44
CA ALA A 129 -3.46 -5.24 12.95
C ALA A 129 -3.68 -4.01 13.86
N ALA A 130 -3.44 -4.11 15.17
CA ALA A 130 -3.63 -3.00 16.09
C ALA A 130 -2.52 -1.95 15.92
N VAL A 131 -1.26 -2.39 15.78
CA VAL A 131 -0.15 -1.49 15.45
C VAL A 131 -0.34 -0.90 14.06
N HIS A 132 -0.75 -1.72 13.07
CA HIS A 132 -1.04 -1.25 11.73
C HIS A 132 -2.10 -0.12 11.73
N SER A 133 -3.23 -0.34 12.41
CA SER A 133 -4.32 0.64 12.49
C SER A 133 -3.89 1.94 13.18
N ARG A 134 -3.08 1.86 14.24
CA ARG A 134 -2.52 3.05 14.91
C ARG A 134 -1.59 3.88 14.00
N LEU A 135 -0.94 3.23 13.04
CA LEU A 135 0.01 3.84 12.10
C LEU A 135 -0.57 3.91 10.68
N GLU A 136 -1.89 3.90 10.55
CA GLU A 136 -2.56 3.80 9.26
C GLU A 136 -2.24 5.01 8.38
N CYS A 137 -1.74 4.73 7.17
CA CYS A 137 -1.32 5.76 6.23
C CYS A 137 -2.34 6.03 5.11
N SER A 138 -3.55 5.47 5.19
CA SER A 138 -4.58 5.66 4.17
C SER A 138 -4.98 7.14 4.02
N ALA A 139 -4.97 7.91 5.10
CA ALA A 139 -5.19 9.36 5.07
C ALA A 139 -4.12 10.14 4.28
N LEU A 140 -2.93 9.56 4.08
CA LEU A 140 -1.84 10.14 3.29
C LEU A 140 -1.96 9.80 1.80
N CYS A 141 -2.92 8.96 1.42
CA CYS A 141 -3.15 8.59 0.04
C CYS A 141 -3.66 9.78 -0.78
N SER A 142 -3.28 9.82 -2.06
CA SER A 142 -3.69 10.87 -2.99
C SER A 142 -5.10 10.68 -3.55
N LEU A 143 -5.70 9.49 -3.37
CA LEU A 143 -7.07 9.22 -3.78
C LEU A 143 -8.07 9.86 -2.81
N THR A 144 -9.08 10.53 -3.35
CA THR A 144 -10.04 11.31 -2.57
C THR A 144 -10.86 10.40 -1.66
N GLY A 145 -11.22 9.20 -2.15
CA GLY A 145 -11.96 8.22 -1.37
C GLY A 145 -11.21 7.66 -0.15
N CYS A 146 -9.91 7.96 0.02
CA CYS A 146 -9.15 7.58 1.21
C CYS A 146 -9.14 8.66 2.31
N ARG A 147 -9.55 9.88 1.97
CA ARG A 147 -9.55 11.02 2.91
C ARG A 147 -10.88 11.18 3.64
N ALA A 148 -11.92 10.45 3.23
CA ALA A 148 -13.18 10.40 3.96
C ALA A 148 -12.98 9.55 5.22
N PRO A 149 -13.43 10.01 6.41
CA PRO A 149 -13.47 9.15 7.58
C PRO A 149 -14.32 7.93 7.22
N HIS A 150 -13.79 6.74 7.52
CA HIS A 150 -14.51 5.48 7.36
C HIS A 150 -15.86 5.64 8.09
N ALA A 151 -16.95 5.84 7.35
CA ALA A 151 -18.27 5.74 7.94
C ALA A 151 -18.35 4.31 8.49
N ALA A 152 -18.49 4.19 9.81
CA ALA A 152 -18.77 2.91 10.44
C ALA A 152 -19.93 2.27 9.66
N PRO A 153 -19.88 0.95 9.36
CA PRO A 153 -21.02 0.31 8.73
C PRO A 153 -22.23 0.58 9.62
N LEU A 154 -23.26 1.20 9.05
CA LEU A 154 -24.56 1.33 9.70
C LEU A 154 -24.93 -0.08 10.15
N ALA A 155 -25.01 -0.27 11.47
CA ALA A 155 -25.50 -1.50 12.05
C ALA A 155 -26.80 -1.84 11.35
N ALA A 156 -26.84 -2.99 10.67
CA ALA A 156 -28.07 -3.52 10.13
C ALA A 156 -29.01 -3.77 11.32
N THR A 157 -29.96 -2.87 11.53
CA THR A 157 -31.06 -3.07 12.46
C THR A 157 -31.84 -4.29 11.97
N SER A 158 -31.80 -5.35 12.78
CA SER A 158 -32.70 -6.50 12.69
C SER A 158 -34.08 -6.12 13.20
#